data_AF-A0A1M3H936-F1
#
_entry.id   AF-A0A1M3H936-F1
#
_cell.length_a   1.000
_cell.length_b   1.000
_cell.length_c   1.000
_cell.angle_alpha   90.00
_cell.angle_beta   90.00
_cell.angle_gamma   90.00
#
_symmetry.space_group_name_H-M   'P 1'
#
loop_
_entity.id
_entity.type
_entity.pdbx_description
1 polymer ?
#
loop_
_entity_poly.entity_id
_entity_poly.type
_entity_poly.pdbx_seq_one_letter_code
_entity_poly.pdbx_strand_id
1 'polypeptide(L)'
;MENLGIRSIKIKREGVVEVYQLKEKDYGDLIVYDISKKGNYLMTMAKDGSILFMNFDAPDPEREVFKLSFLNQFVEEIKALS
;
A
#
# COMPACT_ATOMS: atom_id res chain seq x y z
N MET A 1 3.42 -18.97 -6.82
CA MET A 1 3.39 -17.54 -6.49
C MET A 1 3.72 -16.79 -7.77
N GLU A 2 2.70 -16.32 -8.48
CA GLU A 2 2.91 -15.46 -9.65
C GLU A 2 3.00 -14.01 -9.16
N ASN A 3 4.03 -13.27 -9.59
CA ASN A 3 4.12 -11.82 -9.33
C ASN A 3 3.24 -11.12 -10.37
N LEU A 4 2.04 -10.72 -9.98
CA LEU A 4 1.11 -9.97 -10.83
C LEU A 4 1.47 -8.48 -10.84
N GLY A 5 2.64 -8.15 -11.39
CA GLY A 5 3.04 -6.78 -11.70
C GLY A 5 3.31 -5.85 -10.50
N ILE A 6 4.08 -4.79 -10.78
CA ILE A 6 4.32 -3.68 -9.85
C ILE A 6 3.61 -2.47 -10.44
N ARG A 7 2.75 -1.82 -9.66
CA ARG A 7 2.05 -0.60 -10.04
C ARG A 7 2.51 0.56 -9.17
N SER A 8 2.41 1.77 -9.69
CA SER A 8 2.67 2.99 -8.91
C SER A 8 1.37 3.75 -8.71
N ILE A 9 1.08 4.13 -7.47
CA ILE A 9 -0.06 4.98 -7.12
C ILE A 9 0.43 6.31 -6.56
N LYS A 10 -0.40 7.34 -6.71
CA LYS A 10 -0.12 8.69 -6.25
C LYS A 10 -1.07 9.04 -5.12
N ILE A 11 -0.54 9.27 -3.93
CA ILE A 11 -1.30 9.66 -2.75
C ILE A 11 -1.03 11.13 -2.47
N LYS A 12 -2.10 11.90 -2.20
CA LYS A 12 -1.97 13.34 -1.94
C LYS A 12 -1.97 13.59 -0.42
N ARG A 13 -0.94 14.28 0.05
CA ARG A 13 -0.73 14.69 1.44
C ARG A 13 -0.49 16.18 1.53
N GLU A 14 -1.40 16.94 2.15
CA GLU A 14 -1.19 18.37 2.47
C GLU A 14 -0.70 19.22 1.27
N GLY A 15 -1.13 18.87 0.06
CA GLY A 15 -0.70 19.53 -1.19
C GLY A 15 0.51 18.90 -1.88
N VAL A 16 1.25 18.03 -1.20
CA VAL A 16 2.34 17.21 -1.75
C VAL A 16 1.76 15.91 -2.34
N VAL A 17 2.23 15.53 -3.53
CA VAL A 17 1.89 14.24 -4.15
C VAL A 17 3.05 13.28 -3.93
N GLU A 18 2.77 12.15 -3.29
CA GLU A 18 3.75 11.12 -3.00
C GLU A 18 3.46 9.87 -3.84
N VAL A 19 4.53 9.22 -4.31
CA VAL A 19 4.43 8.02 -5.16
C VAL A 19 4.75 6.78 -4.32
N TYR A 20 3.86 5.82 -4.37
CA TYR A 20 3.98 4.52 -3.71
C TYR A 20 4.00 3.41 -4.75
N GLN A 21 4.67 2.31 -4.42
CA GLN A 21 4.66 1.10 -5.22
C GLN A 21 3.75 0.08 -4.57
N LEU A 22 2.85 -0.50 -5.37
CA LEU A 22 2.01 -1.62 -5.02
C LEU A 22 2.53 -2.84 -5.76
N LYS A 23 2.91 -3.86 -5.00
CA LYS A 23 3.28 -5.16 -5.53
C LYS A 23 2.17 -6.15 -5.18
N GLU A 24 1.44 -6.59 -6.19
CA GLU A 24 0.39 -7.59 -6.03
C GLU A 24 1.02 -8.99 -5.85
N LYS A 25 0.47 -9.75 -4.92
CA LYS A 25 0.83 -11.15 -4.66
C LYS A 25 -0.44 -11.97 -4.56
N ASP A 26 -0.51 -13.01 -5.38
CA ASP A 26 -1.60 -13.98 -5.38
C ASP A 26 -1.17 -15.26 -4.66
N TYR A 27 -1.90 -15.58 -3.60
CA TYR A 27 -1.74 -16.79 -2.78
C TYR A 27 -2.81 -17.86 -3.10
N GLY A 28 -3.67 -17.63 -4.11
CA GLY A 28 -4.71 -18.54 -4.59
C GLY A 28 -6.07 -18.25 -3.94
N ASP A 29 -6.12 -18.25 -2.61
CA ASP A 29 -7.32 -17.89 -1.83
C ASP A 29 -7.35 -16.41 -1.42
N LEU A 30 -6.20 -15.74 -1.50
CA LEU A 30 -6.00 -14.37 -1.05
C LEU A 30 -5.07 -13.60 -2.01
N ILE A 31 -5.53 -12.43 -2.43
CA ILE A 31 -4.71 -11.44 -3.13
C ILE A 31 -4.35 -10.33 -2.15
N VAL A 32 -3.06 -10.01 -2.07
CA VAL A 32 -2.54 -8.92 -1.23
C VAL A 32 -1.66 -7.96 -2.03
N TYR A 33 -1.51 -6.76 -1.48
CA TYR A 33 -0.72 -5.68 -2.02
C TYR A 33 0.32 -5.27 -0.98
N ASP A 34 1.59 -5.51 -1.30
CA ASP A 34 2.68 -4.91 -0.54
C ASP A 34 2.87 -3.48 -1.01
N ILE A 35 2.82 -2.55 -0.06
CA ILE A 35 2.95 -1.12 -0.30
C ILE A 35 4.33 -0.69 0.18
N SER A 36 5.08 -0.06 -0.72
CA SER A 36 6.41 0.47 -0.43
C SER A 36 6.60 1.88 -0.97
N LYS A 37 7.55 2.61 -0.40
CA LYS A 37 7.95 3.95 -0.85
C LYS A 37 9.46 4.01 -0.95
N LYS A 38 9.98 4.41 -2.12
CA LYS A 38 11.44 4.48 -2.37
C LYS A 38 12.19 3.18 -2.02
N GLY A 39 11.55 2.02 -2.18
CA GLY A 39 12.11 0.71 -1.84
C GLY A 39 11.90 0.27 -0.38
N ASN A 40 11.42 1.15 0.51
CA ASN A 40 11.10 0.81 1.88
C ASN A 40 9.71 0.22 1.98
N TYR A 41 9.61 -1.01 2.51
CA TYR A 41 8.33 -1.65 2.77
C TYR A 41 7.60 -0.97 3.93
N LEU A 42 6.29 -0.71 3.75
CA LEU A 42 5.47 0.02 4.71
C LEU A 42 4.36 -0.84 5.28
N MET A 43 3.60 -1.53 4.44
CA MET A 43 2.47 -2.35 4.88
C MET A 43 2.03 -3.35 3.81
N THR A 44 1.22 -4.32 4.22
CA THR A 44 0.53 -5.23 3.31
C THR A 44 -0.97 -5.13 3.55
N MET A 45 -1.73 -5.00 2.48
CA MET A 45 -3.19 -4.92 2.50
C MET A 45 -3.79 -6.04 1.65
N ALA A 46 -4.87 -6.63 2.11
CA ALA A 46 -5.68 -7.54 1.30
C ALA A 46 -6.53 -6.76 0.29
N LYS A 47 -7.01 -7.44 -0.75
CA LYS A 47 -7.85 -6.85 -1.81
C LYS A 47 -9.17 -6.24 -1.28
N ASP A 48 -9.68 -6.72 -0.16
CA ASP A 48 -10.88 -6.18 0.50
C ASP A 48 -10.62 -4.84 1.24
N GLY A 49 -9.36 -4.42 1.33
CA GLY A 49 -8.90 -3.23 2.05
C GLY A 49 -8.46 -3.52 3.50
N SER A 50 -8.51 -4.77 3.95
CA SER A 50 -8.03 -5.16 5.27
C SER A 50 -6.51 -5.00 5.36
N ILE A 51 -6.02 -4.35 6.41
CA ILE A 51 -4.58 -4.22 6.66
C ILE A 51 -4.11 -5.51 7.36
N LEU A 52 -3.16 -6.22 6.75
CA LEU A 52 -2.62 -7.47 7.28
C LEU A 52 -1.36 -7.24 8.10
N PHE A 53 -0.49 -6.34 7.62
CA PHE A 53 0.79 -6.04 8.24
C PHE A 53 1.12 -4.56 8.11
N MET A 54 1.73 -3.99 9.15
CA MET A 54 2.30 -2.65 9.14
C MET A 54 3.74 -2.70 9.65
N ASN A 55 4.64 -2.08 8.91
CA ASN A 55 6.04 -1.96 9.29
C ASN A 55 6.22 -0.74 10.20
N PHE A 56 6.08 -0.99 11.50
CA PHE A 56 6.37 0.02 12.51
C PHE A 56 7.85 0.33 12.64
N ASP A 57 8.78 -0.34 11.95
CA ASP A 57 10.21 0.03 11.95
C ASP A 57 10.59 0.95 10.79
N ALA A 58 9.64 1.30 9.91
CA ALA A 58 9.86 2.27 8.84
C ALA A 58 10.30 3.64 9.41
N PRO A 59 11.13 4.42 8.70
CA PRO A 59 11.54 5.76 9.14
C PRO A 59 10.36 6.65 9.48
N ASP A 60 10.47 7.50 10.51
CA ASP A 60 9.36 8.35 10.99
C ASP A 60 8.63 9.16 9.90
N PRO A 61 9.31 9.74 8.88
CA PRO A 61 8.63 10.45 7.79
C PRO A 61 7.70 9.55 6.96
N GLU A 62 7.98 8.24 6.92
CA GLU A 62 7.22 7.25 6.17
C GLU A 62 6.07 6.65 6.98
N ARG A 63 6.18 6.61 8.32
CA ARG A 63 5.12 6.16 9.23
C ARG A 63 3.89 7.07 9.22
N GLU A 64 4.03 8.31 8.76
CA GLU A 64 2.91 9.25 8.58
C GLU A 64 1.78 8.66 7.72
N VAL A 65 2.09 7.73 6.81
CA VAL A 65 1.13 7.01 5.98
C VAL A 65 0.14 6.16 6.78
N PHE A 66 0.47 5.81 8.03
CA PHE A 66 -0.38 4.99 8.90
C PHE A 66 -1.50 5.79 9.57
N LYS A 67 -1.55 7.12 9.41
CA LYS A 67 -2.71 7.89 9.88
C LYS A 67 -3.94 7.50 9.05
N LEU A 68 -5.09 7.35 9.72
CA LEU A 68 -6.35 6.87 9.13
C LEU A 68 -6.76 7.61 7.84
N SER A 69 -6.51 8.91 7.76
CA SER A 69 -6.80 9.74 6.58
C SER A 69 -6.06 9.30 5.32
N PHE A 70 -4.89 8.65 5.45
CA PHE A 70 -4.10 8.17 4.33
C PHE A 70 -4.41 6.71 4.01
N LEU A 71 -4.61 5.88 5.04
CA LEU A 71 -4.99 4.48 4.86
C LEU A 71 -6.25 4.34 3.99
N ASN A 72 -7.24 5.22 4.16
CA ASN A 72 -8.44 5.22 3.32
C ASN A 72 -8.14 5.42 1.82
N GLN A 73 -7.16 6.25 1.46
CA GLN A 73 -6.78 6.45 0.06
C GLN A 73 -6.16 5.18 -0.54
N PHE A 74 -5.38 4.42 0.23
CA PHE A 74 -4.88 3.12 -0.23
C PHE A 74 -6.00 2.09 -0.40
N VAL A 75 -6.97 2.07 0.51
CA VAL A 75 -8.15 1.19 0.39
C VAL A 75 -8.93 1.50 -0.87
N GLU A 76 -9.18 2.79 -1.15
CA GLU A 76 -9.91 3.23 -2.34
C GLU A 76 -9.19 2.84 -3.63
N GLU A 77 -7.88 3.10 -3.72
CA GLU A 77 -7.05 2.73 -4.86
C GLU A 77 -7.03 1.20 -5.07
N ILE A 78 -6.81 0.42 -4.01
CA ILE A 78 -6.80 -1.05 -4.10
C ILE A 78 -8.15 -1.59 -4.58
N LYS A 79 -9.27 -1.08 -4.04
CA LYS A 79 -10.61 -1.49 -4.48
C LYS A 79 -10.87 -1.13 -5.94
N ALA A 80 -10.37 0.01 -6.42
CA ALA A 80 -10.51 0.42 -7.81
C ALA A 80 -9.68 -0.40 -8.81
N LEU A 81 -8.67 -1.15 -8.35
CA LEU A 81 -7.89 -2.08 -9.19
C LEU A 81 -8.60 -3.42 -9.45
N SER A 82 -9.77 -3.64 -8.83
CA SER A 82 -10.61 -4.85 -8.91
C SER A 82 -11.57 -4.81 -10.09
#